data_AF-A0A0J6UNF8-F1
#
_entry.id   AF-A0A0J6UNF8-F1
#
_cell.length_a   1.000
_cell.length_b   1.000
_cell.length_c   1.000
_cell.angle_alpha   90.00
_cell.angle_beta   90.00
_cell.angle_gamma   90.00
#
_symmetry.space_group_name_H-M   'P 1'
#
loop_
_entity.id
_entity.type
_entity.pdbx_description
1 polymer ?
#
loop_
_entity_poly.entity_id
_entity_poly.type
_entity_poly.pdbx_seq_one_letter_code
_entity_poly.pdbx_strand_id
1 'polypeptide(L)'
;AGHLADRFRDLAGRLLAENRDLARRRALAGGAFAALGTLAYYAAYLVIAGEALAGALTVGDLTFLGGAFLRLRGLVEGLLVGASQLLGQAQYLDDLFSFFTIAPRLRSAPGALPVPERLREGFVFEDVGYRYPGESRWAVRHLSLRIGAGEVVALVGENGAGKTTIVKLLARLYAPTEGRILLDGSDLAAYDLDSLRDRIGVIFQDFMRFDFTAGDNIAVGRIKEREDRDGIAAAAQRALADAVIARLPGTYDQRLGRRFEDGIELSGGEWQKVAIARAYRRDAAILVLDEPTAALDAGAEAEVFRRFADLAAGRTALLISHRFSTVRRADRIVVLAGGRVLEEGTHAALVAAGGRYAELFELQAAGYR
;
A
#
# COMPACT_ATOMS: atom_id res chain seq x y z
N ALA A 1 -26.71 -10.59 10.96
CA ALA A 1 -26.53 -9.18 11.37
C ALA A 1 -25.71 -9.01 12.66
N GLY A 2 -25.75 -9.93 13.64
CA GLY A 2 -25.03 -9.76 14.93
C GLY A 2 -23.55 -10.14 14.97
N HIS A 3 -23.08 -11.05 14.10
CA HIS A 3 -21.74 -11.63 14.20
C HIS A 3 -20.59 -10.60 14.32
N LEU A 4 -20.60 -9.53 13.51
CA LEU A 4 -19.58 -8.49 13.56
C LEU A 4 -19.67 -7.65 14.85
N ALA A 5 -20.89 -7.34 15.30
CA ALA A 5 -21.10 -6.63 16.56
C ALA A 5 -20.68 -7.47 17.77
N ASP A 6 -20.93 -8.78 17.73
CA ASP A 6 -20.53 -9.71 18.78
C ASP A 6 -19.00 -9.91 18.80
N ARG A 7 -18.37 -10.03 17.62
CA ARG A 7 -16.89 -10.05 17.49
C ARG A 7 -16.25 -8.77 18.01
N PHE A 8 -16.81 -7.60 17.67
CA PHE A 8 -16.33 -6.33 18.21
C PHE A 8 -16.48 -6.29 19.74
N ARG A 9 -17.63 -6.70 20.27
CA ARG A 9 -17.89 -6.74 21.72
C ARG A 9 -16.94 -7.69 22.44
N ASP A 10 -16.65 -8.85 21.88
CA ASP A 10 -15.70 -9.82 22.43
C ASP A 10 -14.26 -9.25 22.42
N LEU A 11 -13.79 -8.73 21.29
CA LEU A 11 -12.45 -8.12 21.18
C LEU A 11 -12.30 -6.91 22.11
N ALA A 12 -13.27 -6.01 22.11
CA ALA A 12 -13.29 -4.86 23.01
C ALA A 12 -13.35 -5.32 24.48
N GLY A 13 -14.15 -6.34 24.78
CA GLY A 13 -14.27 -6.93 26.12
C GLY A 13 -12.94 -7.51 26.62
N ARG A 14 -12.21 -8.24 25.78
CA ARG A 14 -10.87 -8.77 26.10
C ARG A 14 -9.88 -7.64 26.37
N LEU A 15 -9.83 -6.64 25.48
CA LEU A 15 -8.93 -5.51 25.62
C LEU A 15 -9.25 -4.67 26.87
N LEU A 16 -10.54 -4.47 27.19
CA LEU A 16 -10.97 -3.85 28.43
C LEU A 16 -10.61 -4.69 29.66
N ALA A 17 -10.74 -6.02 29.60
CA ALA A 17 -10.40 -6.91 30.71
C ALA A 17 -8.90 -6.89 31.00
N GLU A 18 -8.06 -6.96 29.97
CA GLU A 18 -6.59 -6.86 30.08
C GLU A 18 -6.17 -5.50 30.64
N ASN A 19 -6.71 -4.40 30.10
CA ASN A 19 -6.43 -3.06 30.61
C ASN A 19 -6.92 -2.88 32.06
N ARG A 20 -8.07 -3.46 32.42
CA ARG A 20 -8.59 -3.42 33.80
C ARG A 20 -7.71 -4.22 34.75
N ASP A 21 -7.25 -5.40 34.35
CA ASP A 21 -6.35 -6.22 35.17
C ASP A 21 -5.01 -5.49 35.40
N LEU A 22 -4.42 -4.93 34.33
CA LEU A 22 -3.20 -4.14 34.42
C LEU A 22 -3.39 -2.90 35.31
N ALA A 23 -4.50 -2.17 35.15
CA ALA A 23 -4.81 -1.01 35.97
C ALA A 23 -5.04 -1.38 37.44
N ARG A 24 -5.72 -2.51 37.72
CA ARG A 24 -5.92 -3.02 39.09
C ARG A 24 -4.59 -3.39 39.74
N ARG A 25 -3.73 -4.13 39.05
CA ARG A 25 -2.40 -4.49 39.57
C ARG A 25 -1.57 -3.24 39.89
N ARG A 26 -1.57 -2.25 38.99
CA ARG A 26 -0.89 -0.96 39.21
C ARG A 26 -1.48 -0.19 40.39
N ALA A 27 -2.80 -0.12 40.51
CA ALA A 27 -3.48 0.58 41.59
C ALA A 27 -3.26 -0.10 42.95
N LEU A 28 -3.28 -1.44 43.01
CA LEU A 28 -3.01 -2.21 44.22
C LEU A 28 -1.55 -2.04 44.67
N ALA A 29 -0.61 -2.18 43.74
CA ALA A 29 0.80 -1.98 44.05
C ALA A 29 1.07 -0.53 44.52
N GLY A 30 0.60 0.47 43.76
CA GLY A 30 0.75 1.88 44.13
C GLY A 30 0.08 2.23 45.46
N GLY A 31 -1.13 1.73 45.69
CA GLY A 31 -1.86 1.92 46.94
C GLY A 31 -1.17 1.27 48.14
N ALA A 32 -0.62 0.06 47.98
CA ALA A 32 0.15 -0.60 49.04
C ALA A 32 1.42 0.18 49.41
N PHE A 33 2.16 0.69 48.41
CA PHE A 33 3.33 1.54 48.67
C PHE A 33 2.95 2.86 49.35
N ALA A 34 1.87 3.52 48.91
CA ALA A 34 1.39 4.74 49.54
C ALA A 34 0.92 4.52 50.99
N ALA A 35 0.23 3.40 51.26
CA ALA A 35 -0.19 3.03 52.61
C ALA A 35 1.01 2.76 53.52
N LEU A 36 2.02 2.03 53.03
CA LEU A 36 3.26 1.77 53.77
C LEU A 36 4.00 3.07 54.11
N GLY A 37 4.12 4.00 53.16
CA GLY A 37 4.69 5.32 53.40
C GLY A 37 3.88 6.17 54.40
N THR A 38 2.55 6.05 54.37
CA THR A 38 1.65 6.72 55.33
C THR A 38 1.81 6.16 56.75
N LEU A 39 1.85 4.84 56.88
CA LEU A 39 2.05 4.17 58.17
C LEU A 39 3.41 4.51 58.77
N ALA A 40 4.48 4.48 57.97
CA ALA A 40 5.81 4.88 58.39
C ALA A 40 5.85 6.34 58.87
N TYR A 41 5.17 7.24 58.17
CA TYR A 41 5.04 8.65 58.58
C TYR A 41 4.36 8.80 59.94
N TYR A 42 3.18 8.18 60.13
CA TYR A 42 2.47 8.28 61.41
C TYR A 42 3.21 7.59 62.55
N ALA A 43 3.89 6.47 62.29
CA ALA A 43 4.73 5.81 63.29
C ALA A 43 5.89 6.72 63.74
N ALA A 44 6.60 7.34 62.78
CA ALA A 44 7.64 8.32 63.08
C ALA A 44 7.09 9.52 63.86
N TYR A 45 5.92 10.02 63.46
CA TYR A 45 5.26 11.14 64.13
C TYR A 45 4.88 10.82 65.58
N LEU A 46 4.39 9.61 65.86
CA LEU A 46 4.08 9.17 67.23
C LEU A 46 5.34 9.08 68.10
N VAL A 47 6.46 8.61 67.55
CA VAL A 47 7.76 8.59 68.27
C VAL A 47 8.23 10.00 68.58
N ILE A 48 8.22 10.91 67.59
CA ILE A 48 8.61 12.31 67.76
C ILE A 48 7.71 13.01 68.80
N ALA A 49 6.39 12.77 68.74
CA ALA A 49 5.45 13.31 69.72
C ALA A 49 5.68 12.76 71.12
N GLY A 50 6.00 11.46 71.26
CA GLY A 50 6.33 10.83 72.53
C GLY A 50 7.60 11.40 73.17
N GLU A 51 8.66 11.61 72.39
CA GLU A 51 9.91 12.23 72.87
C GLU A 51 9.73 13.71 73.25
N ALA A 52 8.86 14.44 72.53
CA ALA A 52 8.49 15.80 72.91
C ALA A 52 7.72 15.85 74.24
N LEU A 53 6.78 14.91 74.46
CA LEU A 53 6.05 14.78 75.74
C LEU A 53 6.96 14.37 76.91
N ALA A 54 8.00 13.58 76.64
CA ALA A 54 9.02 13.20 77.62
C ALA A 54 10.02 14.35 77.94
N GLY A 55 9.91 15.49 77.25
CA GLY A 55 10.77 16.66 77.44
C GLY A 55 12.13 16.58 76.75
N ALA A 56 12.37 15.54 75.92
CA ALA A 56 13.62 15.37 75.19
C ALA A 56 13.69 16.23 73.91
N LEU A 57 12.54 16.61 73.35
CA LEU A 57 12.42 17.46 72.16
C LEU A 57 11.55 18.69 72.44
N THR A 58 11.87 19.81 71.79
CA THR A 58 11.04 21.02 71.87
C THR A 58 9.86 20.97 70.88
N VAL A 59 8.87 21.84 71.08
CA VAL A 59 7.75 22.03 70.13
C VAL A 59 8.26 22.49 68.75
N GLY A 60 9.38 23.24 68.72
CA GLY A 60 10.07 23.62 67.50
C GLY A 60 10.64 22.42 66.75
N ASP A 61 11.29 21.50 67.47
CA ASP A 61 11.85 20.27 66.89
C ASP A 61 10.76 19.34 66.35
N LEU A 62 9.65 19.23 67.05
CA LEU A 62 8.48 18.45 66.59
C LEU A 62 7.94 18.97 65.26
N THR A 63 7.80 20.30 65.13
CA THR A 63 7.31 20.93 63.91
C THR A 63 8.32 20.77 62.77
N PHE A 64 9.61 20.92 63.07
CA PHE A 64 10.69 20.75 62.10
C PHE A 64 10.79 19.32 61.57
N LEU A 65 10.87 18.33 62.47
CA LEU A 65 10.98 16.91 62.12
C LEU A 65 9.71 16.41 61.44
N GLY A 66 8.52 16.76 61.95
CA GLY A 66 7.24 16.41 61.30
C GLY A 66 7.15 16.95 59.86
N GLY A 67 7.52 18.22 59.65
CA GLY A 67 7.59 18.81 58.32
C GLY A 67 8.67 18.18 57.42
N ALA A 68 9.83 17.82 57.97
CA ALA A 68 10.89 17.13 57.24
C ALA A 68 10.47 15.72 56.78
N PHE A 69 9.82 14.94 57.65
CA PHE A 69 9.28 13.62 57.32
C PHE A 69 8.15 13.70 56.28
N LEU A 70 7.28 14.71 56.36
CA LEU A 70 6.23 14.92 55.35
C LEU A 70 6.83 15.21 53.97
N ARG A 71 7.87 16.05 53.90
CA ARG A 71 8.60 16.33 52.66
C ARG A 71 9.32 15.10 52.12
N LEU A 72 10.00 14.35 52.99
CA LEU A 72 10.69 13.10 52.61
C LEU A 72 9.70 12.10 52.00
N ARG A 73 8.54 11.90 52.64
CA ARG A 73 7.47 11.06 52.11
C ARG A 73 7.03 11.49 50.71
N GLY A 74 6.76 12.78 50.51
CA GLY A 74 6.34 13.30 49.20
C GLY A 74 7.39 13.10 48.11
N LEU A 75 8.68 13.26 48.44
CA LEU A 75 9.78 13.00 47.50
C LEU A 75 9.87 11.52 47.10
N VAL A 76 9.79 10.61 48.08
CA VAL A 76 9.82 9.16 47.82
C VAL A 76 8.63 8.72 46.97
N GLU A 77 7.43 9.21 47.28
CA GLU A 77 6.23 8.94 46.50
C GLU A 77 6.36 9.45 45.06
N GLY A 78 6.86 10.69 44.89
CA GLY A 78 7.13 11.28 43.58
C GLY A 78 8.13 10.48 42.75
N LEU A 79 9.20 9.96 43.36
CA LEU A 79 10.19 9.11 42.67
C LEU A 79 9.57 7.79 42.19
N LEU A 80 8.75 7.14 43.01
CA LEU A 80 8.09 5.88 42.64
C LEU A 80 7.08 6.07 41.50
N VAL A 81 6.28 7.13 41.56
CA VAL A 81 5.34 7.49 40.48
C VAL A 81 6.11 7.84 39.21
N GLY A 82 7.15 8.67 39.31
CA GLY A 82 7.99 9.05 38.19
C GLY A 82 8.65 7.84 37.51
N ALA A 83 9.22 6.92 38.29
CA ALA A 83 9.82 5.69 37.75
C ALA A 83 8.78 4.81 37.03
N SER A 84 7.58 4.67 37.60
CA SER A 84 6.49 3.90 36.99
C SER A 84 6.01 4.51 35.67
N GLN A 85 5.92 5.84 35.61
CA GLN A 85 5.57 6.58 34.40
C GLN A 85 6.65 6.44 33.32
N LEU A 86 7.93 6.58 33.68
CA LEU A 86 9.07 6.42 32.78
C LEU A 86 9.10 5.02 32.16
N LEU A 87 8.94 3.96 32.97
CA LEU A 87 8.89 2.59 32.48
C LEU A 87 7.70 2.34 31.53
N GLY A 88 6.54 2.96 31.81
CA GLY A 88 5.40 2.92 30.90
C GLY A 88 5.65 3.65 29.58
N GLN A 89 6.34 4.80 29.62
CA GLN A 89 6.70 5.57 28.43
C GLN A 89 7.77 4.87 27.58
N ALA A 90 8.68 4.11 28.21
CA ALA A 90 9.72 3.36 27.51
C ALA A 90 9.17 2.34 26.51
N GLN A 91 7.98 1.78 26.75
CA GLN A 91 7.33 0.85 25.81
C GLN A 91 6.97 1.53 24.49
N TYR A 92 6.51 2.78 24.53
CA TYR A 92 6.23 3.56 23.32
C TYR A 92 7.50 3.92 22.55
N LEU A 93 8.61 4.12 23.27
CA LEU A 93 9.90 4.38 22.62
C LEU A 93 10.42 3.14 21.89
N ASP A 94 10.21 1.94 22.43
CA ASP A 94 10.58 0.69 21.75
C ASP A 94 9.81 0.52 20.43
N ASP A 95 8.49 0.77 20.42
CA ASP A 95 7.68 0.77 19.20
C ASP A 95 8.16 1.82 18.18
N LEU A 96 8.52 3.02 18.64
CA LEU A 96 9.03 4.10 17.79
C LEU A 96 10.38 3.74 17.16
N PHE A 97 11.32 3.20 17.95
CA PHE A 97 12.62 2.78 17.44
C PHE A 97 12.49 1.56 16.52
N SER A 98 11.61 0.62 16.86
CA SER A 98 11.24 -0.49 15.98
C SER A 98 10.75 0.02 14.63
N PHE A 99 9.85 1.01 14.61
CA PHE A 99 9.41 1.66 13.38
C PHE A 99 10.55 2.29 12.59
N PHE A 100 11.47 3.02 13.23
CA PHE A 100 12.63 3.61 12.55
C PHE A 100 13.64 2.59 12.01
N THR A 101 13.67 1.37 12.55
CA THR A 101 14.51 0.29 12.02
C THR A 101 13.93 -0.39 10.77
N ILE A 102 12.67 -0.12 10.40
CA ILE A 102 12.05 -0.68 9.21
C ILE A 102 12.79 -0.19 7.95
N ALA A 103 13.54 -1.09 7.33
CA ALA A 103 14.24 -0.83 6.08
C ALA A 103 13.42 -1.29 4.86
N PRO A 104 13.43 -0.53 3.75
CA PRO A 104 12.89 -1.01 2.48
C PRO A 104 13.59 -2.30 2.03
N ARG A 105 12.79 -3.31 1.66
CA ARG A 105 13.30 -4.60 1.14
C ARG A 105 13.94 -4.48 -0.25
N LEU A 106 13.55 -3.46 -1.01
CA LEU A 106 14.06 -3.18 -2.35
C LEU A 106 14.76 -1.82 -2.34
N ARG A 107 15.99 -1.78 -2.82
CA ARG A 107 16.81 -0.57 -2.97
C ARG A 107 17.59 -0.65 -4.28
N SER A 108 17.90 0.51 -4.86
CA SER A 108 18.87 0.59 -5.96
C SER A 108 20.25 0.14 -5.47
N ALA A 109 20.97 -0.61 -6.31
CA ALA A 109 22.37 -0.92 -6.02
C ALA A 109 23.23 0.36 -6.09
N PRO A 110 24.35 0.45 -5.35
CA PRO A 110 25.31 1.53 -5.54
C PRO A 110 25.79 1.56 -7.00
N GLY A 111 25.68 2.71 -7.67
CA GLY A 111 26.03 2.85 -9.09
C GLY A 111 25.02 2.23 -10.06
N ALA A 112 23.75 2.08 -9.65
CA ALA A 112 22.69 1.55 -10.50
C ALA A 112 22.54 2.32 -11.82
N LEU A 113 22.24 1.58 -12.88
CA LEU A 113 22.12 2.13 -14.23
C LEU A 113 20.79 2.89 -14.39
N PRO A 114 20.76 4.07 -15.03
CA PRO A 114 19.50 4.67 -15.41
C PRO A 114 18.80 3.83 -16.49
N VAL A 115 17.46 3.79 -16.46
CA VAL A 115 16.69 3.10 -17.50
C VAL A 115 16.65 3.96 -18.77
N PRO A 116 16.99 3.39 -19.95
CA PRO A 116 16.94 4.11 -21.22
C PRO A 116 15.56 4.72 -21.51
N GLU A 117 15.55 5.84 -22.25
CA GLU A 117 14.29 6.46 -22.71
C GLU A 117 13.51 5.58 -23.69
N ARG A 118 14.23 4.84 -24.53
CA ARG A 118 13.66 3.95 -25.54
C ARG A 118 14.16 2.54 -25.31
N LEU A 119 13.22 1.61 -25.24
CA LEU A 119 13.52 0.19 -25.17
C LEU A 119 13.96 -0.33 -26.53
N ARG A 120 14.93 -1.24 -26.54
CA ARG A 120 15.46 -1.85 -27.77
C ARG A 120 14.96 -3.28 -27.97
N GLU A 121 15.02 -4.08 -26.91
CA GLU A 121 14.60 -5.48 -26.93
C GLU A 121 13.35 -5.72 -26.10
N GLY A 122 13.20 -5.01 -24.98
CA GLY A 122 12.10 -5.19 -24.02
C GLY A 122 12.49 -6.08 -22.84
N PHE A 123 11.53 -6.83 -22.31
CA PHE A 123 11.72 -7.67 -21.12
C PHE A 123 11.93 -9.13 -21.47
N VAL A 124 12.78 -9.81 -20.71
CA VAL A 124 12.95 -11.26 -20.76
C VAL A 124 12.90 -11.82 -19.34
N PHE A 125 11.94 -12.69 -19.07
CA PHE A 125 11.88 -13.51 -17.87
C PHE A 125 12.64 -14.80 -18.16
N GLU A 126 13.67 -15.09 -17.37
CA GLU A 126 14.48 -16.30 -17.49
C GLU A 126 14.29 -17.18 -16.25
N ASP A 127 13.54 -18.27 -16.41
CA ASP A 127 13.23 -19.26 -15.36
C ASP A 127 12.76 -18.65 -14.03
N VAL A 128 11.89 -17.64 -14.12
CA VAL A 128 11.51 -16.84 -12.96
C VAL A 128 10.57 -17.62 -12.03
N GLY A 129 10.93 -17.63 -10.74
CA GLY A 129 10.11 -18.14 -9.65
C GLY A 129 9.86 -17.06 -8.60
N TYR A 130 8.62 -16.96 -8.11
CA TYR A 130 8.29 -16.05 -7.02
C TYR A 130 7.24 -16.62 -6.06
N ARG A 131 7.48 -16.36 -4.77
CA ARG A 131 6.60 -16.73 -3.66
C ARG A 131 6.40 -15.54 -2.73
N TYR A 132 5.16 -15.28 -2.35
CA TYR A 132 4.86 -14.21 -1.41
C TYR A 132 5.42 -14.53 -0.01
N PRO A 133 5.92 -13.51 0.74
CA PRO A 133 6.43 -13.72 2.08
C PRO A 133 5.39 -14.38 3.00
N GLY A 134 5.77 -15.48 3.67
CA GLY A 134 4.88 -16.23 4.56
C GLY A 134 3.99 -17.26 3.86
N GLU A 135 3.97 -17.30 2.53
CA GLU A 135 3.28 -18.35 1.77
C GLU A 135 4.25 -19.47 1.39
N SER A 136 3.74 -20.71 1.32
CA SER A 136 4.48 -21.87 0.79
C SER A 136 4.23 -22.11 -0.70
N ARG A 137 3.10 -21.62 -1.23
CA ARG A 137 2.67 -21.81 -2.62
C ARG A 137 3.39 -20.84 -3.56
N TRP A 138 3.89 -21.35 -4.68
CA TRP A 138 4.44 -20.53 -5.76
C TRP A 138 3.33 -19.74 -6.45
N ALA A 139 3.55 -18.44 -6.62
CA ALA A 139 2.65 -17.59 -7.42
C ALA A 139 2.97 -17.69 -8.91
N VAL A 140 4.25 -17.88 -9.25
CA VAL A 140 4.79 -18.15 -10.59
C VAL A 140 6.06 -18.98 -10.38
N ARG A 141 6.32 -19.97 -11.25
CA ARG A 141 7.51 -20.82 -11.13
C ARG A 141 7.92 -21.39 -12.49
N HIS A 142 9.20 -21.23 -12.81
CA HIS A 142 9.77 -21.55 -14.12
C HIS A 142 9.12 -20.76 -15.25
N LEU A 143 8.83 -19.48 -14.99
CA LEU A 143 8.28 -18.58 -15.98
C LEU A 143 9.40 -18.13 -16.92
N SER A 144 9.29 -18.52 -18.19
CA SER A 144 10.09 -17.96 -19.29
C SER A 144 9.17 -17.24 -20.25
N LEU A 145 9.38 -15.93 -20.42
CA LEU A 145 8.51 -15.05 -21.19
C LEU A 145 9.32 -13.87 -21.74
N ARG A 146 9.21 -13.60 -23.04
CA ARG A 146 9.73 -12.38 -23.66
C ARG A 146 8.60 -11.40 -23.92
N ILE A 147 8.82 -10.11 -23.71
CA ILE A 147 7.93 -9.00 -24.10
C ILE A 147 8.78 -8.06 -24.94
N GLY A 148 8.51 -7.99 -26.24
CA GLY A 148 9.28 -7.21 -27.19
C GLY A 148 9.09 -5.70 -27.03
N ALA A 149 10.13 -4.92 -27.31
CA ALA A 149 10.01 -3.46 -27.37
C ALA A 149 8.98 -3.04 -28.45
N GLY A 150 8.00 -2.22 -28.06
CA GLY A 150 6.93 -1.76 -28.95
C GLY A 150 5.83 -2.78 -29.22
N GLU A 151 5.89 -3.96 -28.59
CA GLU A 151 4.89 -5.02 -28.72
C GLU A 151 3.75 -4.81 -27.71
N VAL A 152 2.51 -5.07 -28.15
CA VAL A 152 1.34 -5.20 -27.28
C VAL A 152 1.11 -6.68 -26.98
N VAL A 153 1.42 -7.11 -25.77
CA VAL A 153 1.24 -8.49 -25.29
C VAL A 153 0.02 -8.59 -24.39
N ALA A 154 -0.88 -9.54 -24.65
CA ALA A 154 -1.98 -9.86 -23.75
C ALA A 154 -1.70 -11.12 -22.92
N LEU A 155 -1.86 -11.04 -21.60
CA LEU A 155 -1.82 -12.18 -20.69
C LEU A 155 -3.24 -12.66 -20.41
N VAL A 156 -3.49 -13.93 -20.72
CA VAL A 156 -4.76 -14.61 -20.47
C VAL A 156 -4.51 -15.79 -19.57
N GLY A 157 -5.46 -16.12 -18.71
CA GLY A 157 -5.37 -17.29 -17.85
C GLY A 157 -6.38 -17.22 -16.72
N GLU A 158 -6.54 -18.34 -16.03
CA GLU A 158 -7.46 -18.44 -14.90
C GLU A 158 -7.10 -17.48 -13.76
N ASN A 159 -8.04 -17.28 -12.85
CA ASN A 159 -7.79 -16.53 -11.63
C ASN A 159 -6.72 -17.27 -10.81
N GLY A 160 -5.68 -16.53 -10.39
CA GLY A 160 -4.54 -17.14 -9.70
C GLY A 160 -3.48 -17.77 -10.61
N ALA A 161 -3.57 -17.62 -11.94
CA ALA A 161 -2.53 -18.10 -12.87
C ALA A 161 -1.20 -17.31 -12.80
N GLY A 162 -1.13 -16.23 -12.02
CA GLY A 162 0.08 -15.43 -11.81
C GLY A 162 0.15 -14.11 -12.58
N LYS A 163 -0.88 -13.73 -13.35
CA LYS A 163 -0.95 -12.52 -14.19
C LYS A 163 -0.51 -11.24 -13.46
N THR A 164 -1.20 -10.86 -12.39
CA THR A 164 -0.86 -9.69 -11.57
C THR A 164 0.51 -9.81 -10.90
N THR A 165 0.96 -11.03 -10.57
CA THR A 165 2.30 -11.24 -10.01
C THR A 165 3.39 -10.91 -11.02
N ILE A 166 3.20 -11.26 -12.30
CA ILE A 166 4.12 -10.90 -13.40
C ILE A 166 4.22 -9.37 -13.51
N VAL A 167 3.10 -8.65 -13.42
CA VAL A 167 3.10 -7.17 -13.42
C VAL A 167 3.89 -6.61 -12.25
N LYS A 168 3.68 -7.14 -11.05
CA LYS A 168 4.38 -6.69 -9.84
C LYS A 168 5.89 -6.96 -9.91
N LEU A 169 6.30 -8.06 -10.55
CA LEU A 169 7.71 -8.38 -10.80
C LEU A 169 8.31 -7.45 -11.86
N LEU A 170 7.60 -7.22 -12.97
CA LEU A 170 8.00 -6.30 -14.04
C LEU A 170 8.20 -4.87 -13.52
N ALA A 171 7.29 -4.40 -12.65
CA ALA A 171 7.37 -3.09 -12.00
C ALA A 171 8.36 -3.04 -10.81
N ARG A 172 9.09 -4.14 -10.55
CA ARG A 172 10.02 -4.30 -9.42
C ARG A 172 9.39 -3.83 -8.10
N LEU A 173 8.12 -4.22 -7.89
CA LEU A 173 7.44 -4.14 -6.60
C LEU A 173 7.82 -5.33 -5.70
N TYR A 174 8.21 -6.44 -6.34
CA TYR A 174 8.87 -7.58 -5.73
C TYR A 174 10.12 -7.96 -6.53
N ALA A 175 11.10 -8.57 -5.86
CA ALA A 175 12.19 -9.26 -6.54
C ALA A 175 11.81 -10.73 -6.75
N PRO A 176 12.23 -11.35 -7.87
CA PRO A 176 12.07 -12.78 -8.05
C PRO A 176 12.80 -13.55 -6.95
N THR A 177 12.24 -14.69 -6.54
CA THR A 177 12.88 -15.62 -5.60
C THR A 177 13.93 -16.48 -6.29
N GLU A 178 13.66 -16.86 -7.55
CA GLU A 178 14.52 -17.67 -8.41
C GLU A 178 14.49 -17.11 -9.84
N GLY A 179 15.53 -17.38 -10.62
CA GLY A 179 15.68 -16.83 -11.97
C GLY A 179 15.99 -15.33 -11.99
N ARG A 180 15.85 -14.70 -13.16
CA ARG A 180 16.09 -13.26 -13.33
C ARG A 180 15.20 -12.65 -14.40
N ILE A 181 15.05 -11.34 -14.33
CA ILE A 181 14.31 -10.56 -15.32
C ILE A 181 15.32 -9.61 -15.96
N LEU A 182 15.39 -9.60 -17.28
CA LEU A 182 16.25 -8.72 -18.04
C LEU A 182 15.42 -7.61 -18.67
N LEU A 183 15.99 -6.42 -18.76
CA LEU A 183 15.53 -5.30 -19.57
C LEU A 183 16.65 -4.92 -20.53
N ASP A 184 16.40 -5.01 -21.84
CA ASP A 184 17.41 -4.76 -22.88
C ASP A 184 18.75 -5.50 -22.63
N GLY A 185 18.64 -6.77 -22.20
CA GLY A 185 19.76 -7.67 -21.94
C GLY A 185 20.46 -7.49 -20.58
N SER A 186 20.14 -6.45 -19.81
CA SER A 186 20.71 -6.22 -18.46
C SER A 186 19.74 -6.64 -17.37
N ASP A 187 20.24 -7.16 -16.25
CA ASP A 187 19.40 -7.55 -15.12
C ASP A 187 18.60 -6.36 -14.58
N LEU A 188 17.30 -6.56 -14.38
CA LEU A 188 16.38 -5.57 -13.84
C LEU A 188 16.84 -5.04 -12.46
N ALA A 189 17.57 -5.86 -11.70
CA ALA A 189 18.15 -5.49 -10.42
C ALA A 189 19.29 -4.47 -10.52
N ALA A 190 19.97 -4.39 -11.67
CA ALA A 190 21.08 -3.47 -11.93
C ALA A 190 20.62 -2.03 -12.22
N TYR A 191 19.35 -1.85 -12.58
CA TYR A 191 18.79 -0.53 -12.84
C TYR A 191 18.40 0.21 -11.57
N ASP A 192 18.42 1.54 -11.65
CA ASP A 192 17.89 2.41 -10.61
C ASP A 192 16.37 2.20 -10.51
N LEU A 193 15.90 2.01 -9.27
CA LEU A 193 14.53 1.64 -8.98
C LEU A 193 13.53 2.76 -9.31
N ASP A 194 13.89 4.01 -9.05
CA ASP A 194 13.03 5.15 -9.33
C ASP A 194 13.00 5.43 -10.84
N SER A 195 14.15 5.34 -11.51
CA SER A 195 14.23 5.41 -12.98
C SER A 195 13.39 4.33 -13.65
N LEU A 196 13.46 3.08 -13.17
CA LEU A 196 12.65 1.98 -13.69
C LEU A 196 11.16 2.24 -13.51
N ARG A 197 10.76 2.65 -12.31
CA ARG A 197 9.36 2.95 -12.02
C ARG A 197 8.88 4.13 -12.84
N ASP A 198 9.65 5.20 -12.99
CA ASP A 198 9.29 6.35 -13.83
C ASP A 198 8.98 5.93 -15.29
N ARG A 199 9.63 4.88 -15.79
CA ARG A 199 9.40 4.33 -17.15
C ARG A 199 8.26 3.32 -17.27
N ILE A 200 7.60 2.95 -16.16
CA ILE A 200 6.49 1.99 -16.14
C ILE A 200 5.22 2.67 -15.63
N GLY A 201 4.20 2.72 -16.48
CA GLY A 201 2.86 3.18 -16.12
C GLY A 201 1.93 1.99 -15.92
N VAL A 202 1.42 1.80 -14.71
CA VAL A 202 0.48 0.72 -14.41
C VAL A 202 -0.90 1.30 -14.09
N ILE A 203 -1.90 0.81 -14.81
CA ILE A 203 -3.32 1.06 -14.54
C ILE A 203 -3.88 -0.23 -13.95
N PHE A 204 -4.04 -0.28 -12.63
CA PHE A 204 -4.64 -1.41 -11.93
C PHE A 204 -6.18 -1.38 -12.01
N GLN A 205 -6.79 -2.55 -11.84
CA GLN A 205 -8.24 -2.74 -11.73
C GLN A 205 -8.84 -1.81 -10.66
N ASP A 206 -8.24 -1.83 -9.47
CA ASP A 206 -8.57 -0.91 -8.38
C ASP A 206 -7.57 0.24 -8.37
N PHE A 207 -7.84 1.27 -9.17
CA PHE A 207 -7.05 2.50 -9.14
C PHE A 207 -7.27 3.26 -7.82
N MET A 208 -6.20 3.89 -7.34
CA MET A 208 -6.26 4.69 -6.12
C MET A 208 -7.13 5.94 -6.31
N ARG A 209 -8.04 6.20 -5.38
CA ARG A 209 -8.84 7.43 -5.31
C ARG A 209 -8.20 8.33 -4.27
N PHE A 210 -7.47 9.34 -4.72
CA PHE A 210 -6.83 10.28 -3.82
C PHE A 210 -7.78 11.42 -3.53
N ASP A 211 -8.00 11.68 -2.25
CA ASP A 211 -8.74 12.86 -1.78
C ASP A 211 -7.85 14.11 -1.95
N PHE A 212 -7.53 14.45 -3.20
CA PHE A 212 -6.76 15.63 -3.64
C PHE A 212 -7.61 16.48 -4.60
N THR A 213 -7.06 17.57 -5.10
CA THR A 213 -7.68 18.30 -6.22
C THR A 213 -7.73 17.43 -7.49
N ALA A 214 -8.62 17.75 -8.43
CA ALA A 214 -8.70 17.03 -9.71
C ALA A 214 -7.38 17.15 -10.51
N GLY A 215 -6.73 18.31 -10.48
CA GLY A 215 -5.42 18.55 -11.08
C GLY A 215 -4.32 17.73 -10.43
N ASP A 216 -4.22 17.75 -9.10
CA ASP A 216 -3.24 16.95 -8.36
C ASP A 216 -3.41 15.45 -8.61
N ASN A 217 -4.66 15.00 -8.71
CA ASN A 217 -4.97 13.62 -9.03
C ASN A 217 -4.35 13.18 -10.36
N ILE A 218 -4.33 14.02 -11.39
CA ILE A 218 -3.69 13.74 -12.68
C ILE A 218 -2.17 13.91 -12.57
N ALA A 219 -1.72 14.95 -11.86
CA ALA A 219 -0.32 15.26 -11.64
C ALA A 219 0.45 14.13 -10.92
N VAL A 220 -0.21 13.28 -10.14
CA VAL A 220 0.40 12.06 -9.55
C VAL A 220 1.11 11.20 -10.61
N GLY A 221 0.66 11.21 -11.87
CA GLY A 221 1.34 10.53 -12.97
C GLY A 221 2.79 11.00 -13.17
N ARG A 222 3.08 12.28 -12.89
CA ARG A 222 4.41 12.89 -12.97
C ARG A 222 4.53 14.04 -11.95
N ILE A 223 4.63 13.66 -10.67
CA ILE A 223 4.54 14.61 -9.54
C ILE A 223 5.60 15.71 -9.55
N LYS A 224 6.77 15.44 -10.15
CA LYS A 224 7.86 16.41 -10.34
C LYS A 224 7.42 17.62 -11.19
N GLU A 225 6.38 17.47 -11.99
CA GLU A 225 5.82 18.48 -12.90
C GLU A 225 4.36 18.81 -12.55
N ARG A 226 4.03 18.83 -11.26
CA ARG A 226 2.65 19.12 -10.80
C ARG A 226 2.15 20.53 -11.14
N GLU A 227 3.06 21.48 -11.32
CA GLU A 227 2.73 22.88 -11.63
C GLU A 227 2.48 23.11 -13.14
N ASP A 228 2.80 22.12 -13.99
CA ASP A 228 2.56 22.19 -15.44
C ASP A 228 1.09 21.90 -15.75
N ARG A 229 0.29 22.98 -15.68
CA ARG A 229 -1.16 22.96 -15.93
C ARG A 229 -1.51 22.54 -17.35
N ASP A 230 -0.71 22.91 -18.34
CA ASP A 230 -0.95 22.57 -19.74
C ASP A 230 -0.78 21.07 -19.99
N GLY A 231 0.26 20.47 -19.42
CA GLY A 231 0.48 19.03 -19.47
C GLY A 231 -0.61 18.24 -18.73
N ILE A 232 -1.11 18.76 -17.60
CA ILE A 232 -2.25 18.18 -16.88
C ILE A 232 -3.52 18.24 -17.75
N ALA A 233 -3.80 19.39 -18.37
CA ALA A 233 -4.97 19.57 -19.22
C ALA A 233 -4.92 18.69 -20.48
N ALA A 234 -3.75 18.58 -21.12
CA ALA A 234 -3.54 17.72 -22.27
C ALA A 234 -3.75 16.23 -21.91
N ALA A 235 -3.26 15.80 -20.74
CA ALA A 235 -3.50 14.44 -20.25
C ALA A 235 -4.99 14.19 -19.97
N ALA A 236 -5.68 15.17 -19.37
CA ALA A 236 -7.11 15.10 -19.10
C ALA A 236 -7.93 14.96 -20.40
N GLN A 237 -7.61 15.75 -21.44
CA GLN A 237 -8.29 15.71 -22.74
C GLN A 237 -8.11 14.35 -23.42
N ARG A 238 -6.89 13.82 -23.47
CA ARG A 238 -6.61 12.51 -24.07
C ARG A 238 -7.34 11.37 -23.36
N ALA A 239 -7.56 11.50 -22.06
CA ALA A 239 -8.30 10.55 -21.24
C ALA A 239 -9.81 10.81 -21.15
N LEU A 240 -10.33 11.88 -21.76
CA LEU A 240 -11.72 12.35 -21.62
C LEU A 240 -12.11 12.73 -20.18
N ALA A 241 -11.13 12.97 -19.33
CA ALA A 241 -11.34 13.48 -17.98
C ALA A 241 -11.64 14.99 -17.97
N ASP A 242 -11.29 15.71 -19.03
CA ASP A 242 -11.56 17.14 -19.19
C ASP A 242 -13.07 17.45 -19.11
N ALA A 243 -13.92 16.65 -19.75
CA ALA A 243 -15.38 16.83 -19.70
C ALA A 243 -15.96 16.58 -18.29
N VAL A 244 -15.33 15.71 -17.51
CA VAL A 244 -15.68 15.48 -16.11
C VAL A 244 -15.26 16.69 -15.27
N ILE A 245 -14.02 17.13 -15.44
CA ILE A 245 -13.42 18.23 -14.67
C ILE A 245 -14.14 19.55 -14.97
N ALA A 246 -14.54 19.80 -16.22
CA ALA A 246 -15.27 21.01 -16.61
C ALA A 246 -16.66 21.13 -15.95
N ARG A 247 -17.25 20.01 -15.50
CA ARG A 247 -18.52 20.00 -14.75
C ARG A 247 -18.34 20.32 -13.27
N LEU A 248 -17.12 20.30 -12.75
CA LEU A 248 -16.83 20.57 -11.36
C LEU A 248 -16.77 22.08 -11.11
N PRO A 249 -17.36 22.60 -10.02
CA PRO A 249 -17.31 24.03 -9.68
C PRO A 249 -15.89 24.58 -9.59
N GLY A 250 -14.98 23.84 -8.95
CA GLY A 250 -13.56 24.20 -8.83
C GLY A 250 -12.70 23.81 -10.04
N THR A 251 -13.27 23.18 -11.08
CA THR A 251 -12.52 22.63 -12.22
C THR A 251 -11.32 21.76 -11.76
N TYR A 252 -10.09 22.11 -12.16
CA TYR A 252 -8.87 21.41 -11.74
C TYR A 252 -8.56 21.58 -10.25
N ASP A 253 -8.97 22.69 -9.63
CA ASP A 253 -8.75 22.97 -8.21
C ASP A 253 -9.83 22.34 -7.32
N GLN A 254 -10.84 21.69 -7.90
CA GLN A 254 -11.91 21.00 -7.16
C GLN A 254 -11.32 19.84 -6.35
N ARG A 255 -11.53 19.85 -5.03
CA ARG A 255 -11.23 18.70 -4.16
C ARG A 255 -12.16 17.54 -4.46
N LEU A 256 -11.58 16.37 -4.66
CA LEU A 256 -12.30 15.12 -4.87
C LEU A 256 -12.41 14.34 -3.56
N GLY A 257 -13.47 13.55 -3.45
CA GLY A 257 -13.71 12.67 -2.32
C GLY A 257 -14.67 13.25 -1.27
N ARG A 258 -15.09 12.40 -0.32
CA ARG A 258 -16.08 12.75 0.72
C ARG A 258 -15.48 13.28 2.02
N ARG A 259 -14.15 13.39 2.09
CA ARG A 259 -13.45 13.82 3.32
C ARG A 259 -13.48 15.33 3.54
N PHE A 260 -13.70 16.11 2.49
CA PHE A 260 -13.75 17.57 2.57
C PHE A 260 -15.19 18.05 2.52
N GLU A 261 -15.47 19.16 3.22
CA GLU A 261 -16.79 19.80 3.23
C GLU A 261 -17.23 20.24 1.83
N ASP A 262 -16.28 20.74 1.03
CA ASP A 262 -16.44 21.15 -0.36
C ASP A 262 -16.08 20.05 -1.38
N GLY A 263 -15.86 18.81 -0.91
CA GLY A 263 -15.41 17.69 -1.73
C GLY A 263 -16.51 17.08 -2.60
N ILE A 264 -16.17 16.76 -3.86
CA ILE A 264 -17.09 16.08 -4.78
C ILE A 264 -16.61 14.65 -5.04
N GLU A 265 -17.48 13.66 -4.80
CA GLU A 265 -17.21 12.27 -5.15
C GLU A 265 -17.56 12.02 -6.63
N LEU A 266 -16.59 11.51 -7.38
CA LEU A 266 -16.81 11.08 -8.77
C LEU A 266 -17.44 9.69 -8.81
N SER A 267 -18.19 9.40 -9.88
CA SER A 267 -18.60 8.04 -10.19
C SER A 267 -17.39 7.15 -10.53
N GLY A 268 -17.58 5.82 -10.51
CA GLY A 268 -16.51 4.87 -10.82
C GLY A 268 -15.90 5.08 -12.21
N GLY A 269 -16.74 5.33 -13.24
CA GLY A 269 -16.26 5.59 -14.60
C GLY A 269 -15.57 6.94 -14.76
N GLU A 270 -15.99 7.97 -14.02
CA GLU A 270 -15.31 9.26 -13.98
C GLU A 270 -13.93 9.14 -13.32
N TRP A 271 -13.83 8.43 -12.20
CA TRP A 271 -12.56 8.12 -11.58
C TRP A 271 -11.61 7.33 -12.48
N GLN A 272 -12.15 6.43 -13.30
CA GLN A 272 -11.37 5.69 -14.27
C GLN A 272 -10.75 6.60 -15.34
N LYS A 273 -11.50 7.59 -15.84
CA LYS A 273 -10.97 8.61 -16.75
C LYS A 273 -9.82 9.38 -16.11
N VAL A 274 -9.95 9.75 -14.83
CA VAL A 274 -8.86 10.36 -14.06
C VAL A 274 -7.66 9.41 -13.93
N ALA A 275 -7.88 8.11 -13.70
CA ALA A 275 -6.80 7.12 -13.63
C ALA A 275 -6.07 6.94 -14.96
N ILE A 276 -6.78 6.96 -16.09
CA ILE A 276 -6.18 6.93 -17.43
C ILE A 276 -5.41 8.23 -17.70
N ALA A 277 -5.92 9.38 -17.26
CA ALA A 277 -5.22 10.66 -17.36
C ALA A 277 -3.86 10.62 -16.62
N ARG A 278 -3.76 9.95 -15.47
CA ARG A 278 -2.48 9.73 -14.78
C ARG A 278 -1.48 8.95 -15.65
N ALA A 279 -1.96 7.94 -16.38
CA ALA A 279 -1.11 7.16 -17.26
C ALA A 279 -0.63 7.97 -18.47
N TYR A 280 -1.50 8.80 -19.06
CA TYR A 280 -1.09 9.77 -20.09
C TYR A 280 -0.07 10.77 -19.55
N ARG A 281 -0.26 11.26 -18.32
CA ARG A 281 0.65 12.23 -17.70
C ARG A 281 2.03 11.63 -17.42
N ARG A 282 2.10 10.34 -17.11
CA ARG A 282 3.37 9.65 -16.83
C ARG A 282 4.27 9.51 -18.06
N ASP A 283 3.70 9.42 -19.26
CA ASP A 283 4.40 9.19 -20.53
C ASP A 283 5.45 8.06 -20.43
N ALA A 284 5.02 6.93 -19.86
CA ALA A 284 5.87 5.77 -19.62
C ALA A 284 6.21 5.04 -20.93
N ALA A 285 7.42 4.47 -21.01
CA ALA A 285 7.82 3.62 -22.14
C ALA A 285 7.13 2.25 -22.14
N ILE A 286 6.69 1.82 -20.95
CA ILE A 286 6.02 0.54 -20.71
C ILE A 286 4.69 0.82 -20.03
N LEU A 287 3.63 0.25 -20.59
CA LEU A 287 2.28 0.44 -20.10
C LEU A 287 1.70 -0.89 -19.69
N VAL A 288 1.08 -0.93 -18.52
CA VAL A 288 0.38 -2.12 -18.04
C VAL A 288 -1.06 -1.76 -17.76
N LEU A 289 -1.98 -2.55 -18.30
CA LEU A 289 -3.41 -2.43 -18.06
C LEU A 289 -3.92 -3.72 -17.43
N ASP A 290 -4.22 -3.68 -16.14
CA ASP A 290 -4.65 -4.85 -15.36
C ASP A 290 -6.17 -4.78 -15.12
N GLU A 291 -6.95 -5.52 -15.91
CA GLU A 291 -8.40 -5.75 -15.73
C GLU A 291 -9.26 -4.49 -15.45
N PRO A 292 -9.20 -3.43 -16.29
CA PRO A 292 -9.83 -2.14 -15.98
C PRO A 292 -11.36 -2.12 -16.08
N THR A 293 -12.02 -3.18 -16.57
CA THR A 293 -13.42 -3.14 -17.05
C THR A 293 -14.37 -4.11 -16.34
N ALA A 294 -13.96 -4.66 -15.19
CA ALA A 294 -14.76 -5.66 -14.45
C ALA A 294 -16.16 -5.14 -14.04
N ALA A 295 -16.33 -3.83 -13.87
CA ALA A 295 -17.58 -3.20 -13.45
C ALA A 295 -18.23 -2.27 -14.51
N LEU A 296 -17.76 -2.31 -15.76
CA LEU A 296 -18.23 -1.41 -16.82
C LEU A 296 -19.18 -2.09 -17.80
N ASP A 297 -20.10 -1.29 -18.34
CA ASP A 297 -20.85 -1.65 -19.53
C ASP A 297 -19.94 -1.74 -20.78
N ALA A 298 -20.46 -2.36 -21.84
CA ALA A 298 -19.69 -2.62 -23.06
C ALA A 298 -19.26 -1.34 -23.80
N GLY A 299 -20.02 -0.24 -23.70
CA GLY A 299 -19.72 1.03 -24.37
C GLY A 299 -18.56 1.76 -23.69
N ALA A 300 -18.65 1.91 -22.38
CA ALA A 300 -17.59 2.48 -21.54
C ALA A 300 -16.29 1.66 -21.64
N GLU A 301 -16.42 0.32 -21.68
CA GLU A 301 -15.29 -0.57 -21.89
C GLU A 301 -14.58 -0.33 -23.24
N ALA A 302 -15.33 -0.25 -24.34
CA ALA A 302 -14.77 0.01 -25.65
C ALA A 302 -14.06 1.37 -25.73
N GLU A 303 -14.60 2.39 -25.05
CA GLU A 303 -13.99 3.72 -24.94
C GLU A 303 -12.64 3.67 -24.21
N VAL A 304 -12.60 3.04 -23.03
CA VAL A 304 -11.38 2.87 -22.23
C VAL A 304 -10.29 2.17 -23.03
N PHE A 305 -10.63 1.06 -23.70
CA PHE A 305 -9.64 0.32 -24.48
C PHE A 305 -9.14 1.06 -25.70
N ARG A 306 -10.00 1.85 -26.37
CA ARG A 306 -9.55 2.72 -27.46
C ARG A 306 -8.53 3.73 -26.94
N ARG A 307 -8.76 4.35 -25.78
CA ARG A 307 -7.78 5.27 -25.18
C ARG A 307 -6.49 4.57 -24.78
N PHE A 308 -6.59 3.38 -24.20
CA PHE A 308 -5.39 2.61 -23.90
C PHE A 308 -4.61 2.25 -25.16
N ALA A 309 -5.28 1.84 -26.25
CA ALA A 309 -4.62 1.57 -27.52
C ALA A 309 -3.95 2.83 -28.09
N ASP A 310 -4.61 3.99 -28.02
CA ASP A 310 -4.03 5.29 -28.42
C ASP A 310 -2.80 5.65 -27.56
N LEU A 311 -2.82 5.31 -26.26
CA LEU A 311 -1.70 5.50 -25.34
C LEU A 311 -0.56 4.49 -25.61
N ALA A 312 -0.90 3.24 -25.91
CA ALA A 312 0.05 2.16 -26.19
C ALA A 312 0.71 2.27 -27.58
N ALA A 313 0.17 3.06 -28.49
CA ALA A 313 0.72 3.24 -29.83
C ALA A 313 2.22 3.63 -29.78
N GLY A 314 3.06 2.79 -30.39
CA GLY A 314 4.52 2.96 -30.42
C GLY A 314 5.25 2.71 -29.10
N ARG A 315 4.57 2.12 -28.10
CA ARG A 315 5.11 1.78 -26.78
C ARG A 315 4.96 0.29 -26.51
N THR A 316 5.72 -0.21 -25.54
CA THR A 316 5.55 -1.60 -25.07
C THR A 316 4.36 -1.67 -24.14
N ALA A 317 3.41 -2.57 -24.38
CA ALA A 317 2.23 -2.68 -23.55
C ALA A 317 1.94 -4.12 -23.11
N LEU A 318 1.58 -4.27 -21.84
CA LEU A 318 1.11 -5.52 -21.27
C LEU A 318 -0.36 -5.36 -20.86
N LEU A 319 -1.22 -6.16 -21.45
CA LEU A 319 -2.65 -6.17 -21.18
C LEU A 319 -3.01 -7.43 -20.40
N ILE A 320 -3.69 -7.29 -19.27
CA ILE A 320 -4.35 -8.38 -18.58
C ILE A 320 -5.85 -8.14 -18.69
N SER A 321 -6.56 -9.11 -19.27
CA SER A 321 -8.00 -9.02 -19.39
C SER A 321 -8.62 -10.41 -19.50
N HIS A 322 -9.78 -10.55 -18.87
CA HIS A 322 -10.67 -11.69 -19.08
C HIS A 322 -11.62 -11.49 -20.27
N ARG A 323 -11.57 -10.34 -20.94
CA ARG A 323 -12.47 -9.96 -22.04
C ARG A 323 -11.78 -10.22 -23.38
N PHE A 324 -12.22 -11.24 -24.09
CA PHE A 324 -11.59 -11.65 -25.35
C PHE A 324 -11.73 -10.61 -26.48
N SER A 325 -12.77 -9.76 -26.43
CA SER A 325 -12.95 -8.62 -27.35
C SER A 325 -11.75 -7.67 -27.38
N THR A 326 -11.02 -7.60 -26.27
CA THR A 326 -9.84 -6.77 -26.07
C THR A 326 -8.56 -7.53 -26.38
N VAL A 327 -8.42 -8.72 -25.79
CA VAL A 327 -7.23 -9.57 -25.94
C VAL A 327 -6.93 -9.85 -27.41
N ARG A 328 -7.96 -10.04 -28.25
CA ARG A 328 -7.80 -10.30 -29.69
C ARG A 328 -7.10 -9.19 -30.48
N ARG A 329 -6.98 -7.98 -29.91
CA ARG A 329 -6.32 -6.83 -30.56
C ARG A 329 -4.83 -6.73 -30.24
N ALA A 330 -4.32 -7.57 -29.32
CA ALA A 330 -2.90 -7.63 -29.02
C ALA A 330 -2.12 -8.27 -30.18
N ASP A 331 -0.86 -7.86 -30.35
CA ASP A 331 0.04 -8.42 -31.35
C ASP A 331 0.33 -9.89 -31.04
N ARG A 332 0.48 -10.20 -29.74
CA ARG A 332 0.66 -11.55 -29.23
C ARG A 332 -0.13 -11.77 -27.95
N ILE A 333 -0.67 -12.96 -27.83
CA ILE A 333 -1.39 -13.43 -26.66
C ILE A 333 -0.57 -14.54 -26.01
N VAL A 334 -0.47 -14.50 -24.69
CA VAL A 334 0.23 -15.47 -23.86
C VAL A 334 -0.78 -16.05 -22.87
N VAL A 335 -1.04 -17.34 -22.98
CA VAL A 335 -1.91 -18.07 -22.06
C VAL A 335 -1.07 -18.62 -20.92
N LEU A 336 -1.45 -18.29 -19.69
CA LEU A 336 -0.81 -18.72 -18.47
C LEU A 336 -1.63 -19.80 -17.77
N ALA A 337 -0.96 -20.88 -17.38
CA ALA A 337 -1.51 -21.93 -16.54
C ALA A 337 -0.49 -22.35 -15.48
N GLY A 338 -0.92 -22.42 -14.22
CA GLY A 338 -0.05 -22.84 -13.11
C GLY A 338 1.22 -21.98 -12.94
N GLY A 339 1.21 -20.72 -13.36
CA GLY A 339 2.37 -19.84 -13.27
C GLY A 339 3.42 -20.04 -14.37
N ARG A 340 3.05 -20.66 -15.50
CA ARG A 340 3.90 -20.85 -16.68
C ARG A 340 3.16 -20.46 -17.96
N VAL A 341 3.93 -20.19 -19.02
CA VAL A 341 3.38 -20.03 -20.37
C VAL A 341 2.95 -21.41 -20.88
N LEU A 342 1.67 -21.53 -21.25
CA LEU A 342 1.07 -22.73 -21.82
C LEU A 342 1.02 -22.66 -23.35
N GLU A 343 0.53 -21.53 -23.86
CA GLU A 343 0.37 -21.26 -25.29
C GLU A 343 0.72 -19.80 -25.56
N GLU A 344 1.29 -19.51 -26.72
CA GLU A 344 1.46 -18.13 -27.20
C GLU A 344 1.28 -18.02 -28.71
N GLY A 345 0.78 -16.88 -29.18
CA GLY A 345 0.58 -16.63 -30.59
C GLY A 345 -0.41 -15.51 -30.86
N THR A 346 -0.76 -15.32 -32.13
CA THR A 346 -1.83 -14.40 -32.52
C THR A 346 -3.20 -15.01 -32.21
N HIS A 347 -4.24 -14.18 -32.13
CA HIS A 347 -5.61 -14.64 -31.92
C HIS A 347 -6.02 -15.74 -32.93
N ALA A 348 -5.75 -15.51 -34.22
CA ALA A 348 -6.12 -16.45 -35.27
C ALA A 348 -5.37 -17.79 -35.14
N ALA A 349 -4.08 -17.75 -34.81
CA ALA A 349 -3.27 -18.95 -34.63
C ALA A 349 -3.75 -19.78 -33.42
N LEU A 350 -4.04 -19.13 -32.29
CA LEU A 350 -4.48 -19.81 -31.07
C LEU A 350 -5.90 -20.39 -31.18
N VAL A 351 -6.81 -19.72 -31.89
CA VAL A 351 -8.14 -20.29 -32.19
C VAL A 351 -8.01 -21.49 -33.12
N ALA A 352 -7.20 -21.39 -34.18
CA ALA A 352 -6.99 -22.49 -35.12
C ALA A 352 -6.31 -23.71 -34.48
N ALA A 353 -5.43 -23.48 -33.49
CA ALA A 353 -4.78 -24.55 -32.74
C ALA A 353 -5.74 -25.36 -31.84
N GLY A 354 -6.93 -24.81 -31.52
CA GLY A 354 -7.93 -25.51 -30.71
C GLY A 354 -7.49 -25.80 -29.26
N GLY A 355 -6.49 -25.05 -28.76
CA GLY A 355 -5.94 -25.21 -27.41
C GLY A 355 -6.78 -24.58 -26.31
N ARG A 356 -6.17 -24.36 -25.15
CA ARG A 356 -6.80 -23.75 -23.97
C ARG A 356 -7.32 -22.35 -24.26
N TYR A 357 -6.63 -21.57 -25.10
CA TYR A 357 -7.12 -20.26 -25.53
C TYR A 357 -8.48 -20.36 -26.23
N ALA A 358 -8.60 -21.30 -27.20
CA ALA A 358 -9.81 -21.48 -27.99
C ALA A 358 -10.98 -21.94 -27.12
N GLU A 359 -10.74 -22.85 -26.17
CA GLU A 359 -11.73 -23.29 -25.21
C GLU A 359 -12.27 -22.13 -24.35
N LEU A 360 -11.38 -21.33 -23.77
CA LEU A 360 -11.75 -20.16 -22.97
C LEU A 360 -12.52 -19.11 -23.82
N PHE A 361 -12.13 -18.95 -25.08
CA PHE A 361 -12.82 -18.05 -26.01
C PHE A 361 -14.24 -18.52 -26.31
N GLU A 362 -14.42 -19.80 -26.65
CA GLU A 362 -15.74 -20.38 -26.95
C GLU A 362 -16.66 -20.36 -25.73
N LEU A 363 -16.14 -20.65 -24.53
CA LEU A 363 -16.91 -20.57 -23.28
C LEU A 363 -17.45 -19.15 -23.05
N GLN A 364 -16.63 -18.12 -23.29
CA GLN A 364 -17.10 -16.75 -23.16
C GLN A 364 -18.08 -16.37 -24.30
N ALA A 365 -17.82 -16.82 -25.53
CA ALA A 365 -18.69 -16.56 -26.67
C ALA A 365 -20.07 -17.24 -26.56
N ALA A 366 -20.14 -18.40 -25.90
CA ALA A 366 -21.38 -19.12 -25.63
C ALA A 366 -22.31 -18.34 -24.69
N GLY A 367 -21.79 -17.48 -23.81
CA GLY A 367 -22.60 -16.62 -22.96
C GLY A 367 -23.25 -15.43 -23.68
N TYR A 368 -22.84 -15.14 -24.92
CA TYR A 368 -23.37 -14.06 -25.76
C TYR A 368 -24.19 -14.55 -26.97
N ARG A 369 -24.31 -15.87 -27.15
CA ARG A 369 -25.22 -16.52 -28.11
C ARG A 369 -26.51 -16.89 -27.41
#